data_AF-A0A952FRI2-F1
#
_entry.id   AF-A0A952FRI2-F1
#
_cell.length_a   1.000
_cell.length_b   1.000
_cell.length_c   1.000
_cell.angle_alpha   90.00
_cell.angle_beta   90.00
_cell.angle_gamma   90.00
#
_symmetry.space_group_name_H-M   'P 1'
#
loop_
_entity.id
_entity.type
_entity.pdbx_description
1 polymer ?
#
loop_
_entity_poly.entity_id
_entity_poly.type
_entity_poly.pdbx_seq_one_letter_code
_entity_poly.pdbx_strand_id
1 'polypeptide(L)'
;MNWVHFSSTFRADKAIDSITGDLSYYGGPYVISLGYAYTTAEKNNKLESSFTDGADLKTNHSASLSFLYNLAPGLGTFTELVYEKNEFRTGQDYEATALTTGLTLAF
;
A
#
# COMPACT_ATOMS: atom_id res chain seq x y z
N MET A 1 -6.76 -15.03 -12.93
CA MET A 1 -5.61 -14.10 -12.81
C MET A 1 -6.01 -12.81 -13.48
N ASN A 2 -6.15 -11.73 -12.72
CA ASN A 2 -6.40 -10.41 -13.29
C ASN A 2 -5.05 -9.71 -13.35
N TRP A 3 -4.49 -9.56 -14.54
CA TRP A 3 -3.28 -8.78 -14.77
C TRP A 3 -3.75 -7.34 -14.99
N VAL A 4 -3.85 -6.55 -13.91
CA VAL A 4 -4.10 -5.12 -14.05
C VAL A 4 -2.76 -4.44 -14.27
N HIS A 5 -2.43 -4.22 -15.54
CA HIS A 5 -1.31 -3.38 -15.93
C HIS A 5 -1.72 -1.91 -15.77
N PHE A 6 -1.32 -1.29 -14.66
CA PHE A 6 -1.29 0.17 -14.60
C PHE A 6 -0.05 0.64 -15.37
N SER A 7 -0.23 0.83 -16.69
CA SER A 7 0.69 1.65 -17.48
C SER A 7 0.42 3.11 -17.14
N SER A 8 1.45 3.78 -16.63
CA SER A 8 1.48 5.17 -16.17
C SER A 8 0.88 5.44 -14.79
N THR A 9 1.76 5.59 -13.81
CA THR A 9 1.54 6.45 -12.65
C THR A 9 2.31 7.73 -12.86
N PHE A 10 1.64 8.65 -13.56
CA PHE A 10 1.51 10.06 -13.19
C PHE A 10 2.79 10.87 -12.90
N ARG A 11 3.10 11.78 -13.85
CA ARG A 11 3.99 12.95 -13.74
C ARG A 11 4.22 13.46 -12.30
N ALA A 12 5.34 13.09 -11.72
CA ALA A 12 6.18 14.07 -11.03
C ALA A 12 7.29 14.42 -12.03
N ASP A 13 7.79 15.66 -12.07
CA ASP A 13 9.00 16.02 -12.84
C ASP A 13 10.29 15.39 -12.25
N LYS A 14 10.15 14.16 -11.71
CA LYS A 14 11.08 13.35 -10.93
C LYS A 14 10.80 11.89 -11.31
N ALA A 15 11.83 11.16 -11.75
CA ALA A 15 11.67 9.75 -12.09
C ALA A 15 11.40 8.93 -10.82
N ILE A 16 10.16 8.51 -10.67
CA ILE A 16 9.68 7.57 -9.66
C ILE A 16 9.09 6.40 -10.43
N ASP A 17 9.62 5.20 -10.19
CA ASP A 17 9.13 3.96 -10.79
C ASP A 17 8.51 3.09 -9.70
N SER A 18 7.30 2.61 -9.94
CA SER A 18 6.59 1.73 -9.01
C SER A 18 6.18 0.43 -9.70
N ILE A 19 6.35 -0.68 -8.98
CA ILE A 19 5.76 -1.98 -9.32
C ILE A 19 4.80 -2.38 -8.20
N THR A 20 3.58 -2.70 -8.59
CA THR A 20 2.51 -3.11 -7.67
C THR A 20 1.95 -4.45 -8.10
N GLY A 21 1.70 -5.33 -7.14
CA GLY A 21 1.02 -6.59 -7.39
C GLY A 21 0.09 -6.95 -6.25
N ASP A 22 -1.06 -7.54 -6.60
CA ASP A 22 -2.00 -8.07 -5.63
C ASP A 22 -2.42 -9.49 -5.99
N LEU A 23 -2.76 -10.25 -4.95
CA LEU A 23 -3.38 -11.56 -5.05
C LEU A 23 -4.61 -11.59 -4.16
N SER A 24 -5.77 -11.76 -4.79
CA SER A 24 -7.05 -11.81 -4.10
C SER A 24 -7.74 -13.15 -4.31
N TYR A 25 -8.26 -13.72 -3.23
CA TYR A 25 -9.11 -14.91 -3.25
C TYR A 25 -10.50 -14.56 -2.71
N TYR A 26 -11.51 -15.00 -3.46
CA TYR A 26 -12.91 -14.80 -3.17
C TYR A 26 -13.55 -16.16 -2.88
N GLY A 27 -14.19 -16.30 -1.72
CA GLY A 27 -14.83 -17.53 -1.30
C GLY A 27 -16.14 -17.25 -0.56
N GLY A 28 -17.28 -17.38 -1.26
CA GLY A 28 -18.60 -17.18 -0.65
C GLY A 28 -18.72 -15.81 0.06
N PRO A 29 -18.86 -15.78 1.39
CA PRO A 29 -19.02 -14.52 2.14
C PRO A 29 -17.71 -13.77 2.39
N TYR A 30 -16.53 -14.33 2.08
CA TYR A 30 -15.26 -13.69 2.41
C TYR A 30 -14.36 -13.41 1.21
N VAL A 31 -13.51 -12.40 1.40
CA VAL A 31 -12.44 -12.00 0.48
C VAL A 31 -11.17 -11.85 1.30
N ILE A 32 -10.09 -12.44 0.81
CA ILE A 32 -8.75 -12.22 1.34
C ILE A 32 -7.86 -11.70 0.23
N SER A 33 -7.09 -10.64 0.52
CA SER A 33 -6.22 -9.98 -0.44
C SER A 33 -4.85 -9.73 0.17
N LEU A 34 -3.80 -10.04 -0.58
CA LEU A 34 -2.42 -9.70 -0.26
C LEU A 34 -1.91 -8.76 -1.34
N GLY A 35 -1.39 -7.61 -0.94
CA GLY A 35 -0.83 -6.61 -1.83
C GLY A 35 0.63 -6.33 -1.49
N TYR A 36 1.43 -6.04 -2.51
CA TYR A 36 2.76 -5.50 -2.33
C TYR A 36 3.07 -4.46 -3.41
N ALA A 37 3.65 -3.34 -2.98
CA ALA A 37 4.11 -2.26 -3.80
C ALA A 37 5.57 -1.97 -3.47
N TYR A 38 6.39 -1.88 -4.51
CA TYR A 38 7.76 -1.40 -4.43
C TYR A 38 7.91 -0.18 -5.32
N THR A 39 8.44 0.90 -4.75
CA THR A 39 8.72 2.15 -5.47
C THR A 39 10.18 2.49 -5.32
N THR A 40 10.81 2.92 -6.41
CA THR A 40 12.16 3.48 -6.42
C THR A 40 12.09 4.90 -6.95
N ALA A 41 12.95 5.78 -6.44
CA ALA A 41 13.04 7.15 -6.92
C ALA A 41 14.49 7.52 -7.24
N GLU A 42 14.70 8.33 -8.27
CA GLU A 42 16.03 8.84 -8.61
C GLU A 42 16.62 9.73 -7.51
N LYS A 43 17.94 9.95 -7.54
CA LYS A 43 18.63 10.86 -6.60
C LYS A 43 18.18 12.30 -6.80
N ASN A 44 18.19 13.09 -5.72
CA ASN A 44 17.77 14.50 -5.71
C ASN A 44 16.28 14.69 -6.10
N ASN A 45 15.44 13.75 -5.69
CA ASN A 45 13.99 13.81 -5.92
C ASN A 45 13.29 14.79 -4.97
N LYS A 46 13.93 15.17 -3.86
CA LYS A 46 13.40 16.09 -2.84
C LYS A 46 12.13 15.56 -2.14
N LEU A 47 11.90 14.26 -2.18
CA LEU A 47 10.86 13.60 -1.40
C LEU A 47 11.37 13.48 0.03
N GLU A 48 10.58 14.00 0.97
CA GLU A 48 10.89 14.04 2.40
C GLU A 48 9.86 13.22 3.16
N SER A 49 10.32 12.64 4.27
CA SER A 49 9.45 11.96 5.22
C SER A 49 8.50 12.95 5.89
N SER A 50 7.25 12.56 6.10
CA SER A 50 6.30 13.33 6.92
C SER A 50 6.34 12.98 8.40
N PHE A 51 7.15 11.97 8.78
CA PHE A 51 7.19 11.41 10.14
C PHE A 51 8.59 11.40 10.76
N THR A 52 9.63 11.48 9.93
CA THR A 52 11.05 11.49 10.32
C THR A 52 11.76 12.67 9.66
N ASP A 53 13.06 12.82 9.90
CA ASP A 53 13.92 13.78 9.19
C ASP A 53 14.50 13.22 7.87
N GLY A 54 13.96 12.10 7.39
CA GLY A 54 14.38 11.45 6.16
C GLY A 54 14.17 12.34 4.93
N ALA A 55 15.19 12.46 4.09
CA ALA A 55 15.17 13.26 2.88
C ALA A 55 15.82 12.53 1.71
N ASP A 56 15.30 12.81 0.51
CA ASP A 56 15.63 12.16 -0.75
C ASP A 56 15.30 10.66 -0.73
N LEU A 57 14.03 10.34 -0.96
CA LEU A 57 13.52 8.96 -0.97
C LEU A 57 14.35 8.08 -1.91
N LYS A 58 14.82 6.95 -1.42
CA LYS A 58 15.52 5.96 -2.23
C LYS A 58 14.54 4.92 -2.72
N THR A 59 13.82 4.33 -1.79
CA THR A 59 12.95 3.18 -2.00
C THR A 59 11.79 3.22 -1.01
N ASN A 60 10.61 2.78 -1.45
CA ASN A 60 9.45 2.54 -0.59
C ASN A 60 8.96 1.11 -0.81
N HIS A 61 8.69 0.41 0.29
CA HIS A 61 8.11 -0.92 0.35
C HIS A 61 6.80 -0.83 1.11
N SER A 62 5.68 -1.17 0.47
CA SER A 62 4.37 -1.24 1.11
C SER A 62 3.78 -2.62 0.91
N ALA A 63 3.44 -3.31 1.99
CA ALA A 63 2.74 -4.59 1.97
C ALA A 63 1.39 -4.43 2.65
N SER A 64 0.36 -5.05 2.10
CA SER A 64 -0.97 -5.07 2.71
C SER A 64 -1.55 -6.48 2.76
N LEU A 65 -2.28 -6.77 3.83
CA LEU A 65 -3.10 -7.95 3.99
C LEU A 65 -4.49 -7.49 4.39
N SER A 66 -5.47 -7.76 3.56
CA SER A 66 -6.87 -7.44 3.79
C SER A 66 -7.71 -8.70 3.92
N PHE A 67 -8.63 -8.69 4.87
CA PHE A 67 -9.67 -9.69 5.04
C PHE A 67 -11.01 -8.99 5.16
N LEU A 68 -11.96 -9.38 4.33
CA LEU A 68 -13.35 -8.90 4.37
C LEU A 68 -14.27 -10.09 4.54
N TYR A 69 -15.30 -9.93 5.37
CA TYR A 69 -16.33 -10.94 5.59
C TYR A 69 -17.71 -10.29 5.61
N ASN A 70 -18.60 -10.76 4.73
CA ASN A 70 -20.00 -10.36 4.67
C ASN A 70 -20.82 -11.20 5.64
N LEU A 71 -21.29 -10.56 6.72
CA LEU A 71 -22.15 -11.19 7.72
C LEU A 71 -23.59 -11.32 7.21
N ALA A 72 -24.06 -10.33 6.45
CA ALA A 72 -25.37 -10.30 5.79
C ALA A 72 -25.32 -9.36 4.57
N PRO A 73 -26.31 -9.37 3.67
CA PRO A 73 -26.43 -8.35 2.63
C PRO A 73 -26.42 -6.94 3.26
N GLY A 74 -25.44 -6.12 2.88
CA GLY A 74 -25.27 -4.76 3.43
C GLY A 74 -24.55 -4.67 4.77
N LEU A 75 -24.16 -5.79 5.41
CA LEU A 75 -23.35 -5.80 6.64
C LEU A 75 -22.07 -6.62 6.45
N GLY A 76 -20.94 -5.94 6.49
CA GLY A 76 -19.61 -6.55 6.41
C GLY A 76 -18.73 -6.19 7.60
N THR A 77 -17.71 -7.00 7.82
CA THR A 77 -16.55 -6.66 8.65
C THR A 77 -15.30 -6.69 7.79
N PHE A 78 -14.33 -5.87 8.14
CA PHE A 78 -13.03 -5.87 7.50
C PHE A 78 -11.89 -5.77 8.52
N THR A 79 -10.75 -6.30 8.12
CA THR A 79 -9.48 -6.16 8.83
C THR A 79 -8.40 -5.98 7.78
N GLU A 80 -7.58 -4.96 7.95
CA GLU A 80 -6.49 -4.62 7.06
C GLU A 80 -5.22 -4.40 7.89
N LEU A 81 -4.16 -5.12 7.54
CA LEU A 81 -2.82 -4.91 8.06
C LEU A 81 -1.99 -4.29 6.95
N VAL A 82 -1.42 -3.12 7.20
CA VAL A 82 -0.51 -2.44 6.27
C VAL A 82 0.85 -2.32 6.93
N TYR A 83 1.88 -2.67 6.20
CA TYR A 83 3.28 -2.44 6.54
C TYR A 83 3.86 -1.49 5.50
N GLU A 84 4.56 -0.45 5.95
CA GLU A 84 5.23 0.50 5.07
C GLU A 84 6.64 0.76 5.57
N LYS A 85 7.60 0.78 4.64
CA LYS A 85 8.99 1.13 4.89
C LYS A 85 9.51 2.06 3.80
N ASN A 86 9.86 3.28 4.19
CA ASN A 86 10.48 4.29 3.36
C ASN A 86 11.96 4.40 3.72
N GLU A 87 12.84 4.09 2.76
CA GLU A 87 14.28 4.26 2.90
C GLU A 87 14.69 5.58 2.24
N PHE A 88 15.42 6.43 2.97
CA PHE A 88 15.91 7.71 2.50
C PHE A 88 17.42 7.66 2.30
N ARG A 89 17.95 8.54 1.44
CA ARG A 89 19.42 8.62 1.24
C ARG A 89 20.11 9.40 2.34
N THR A 90 19.36 10.25 3.05
CA THR A 90 19.83 11.08 4.16
C THR A 90 18.76 11.15 5.24
N GLY A 91 19.17 11.32 6.50
CA GLY A 91 18.25 11.31 7.64
C GLY A 91 17.80 9.89 8.02
N GLN A 92 16.74 9.80 8.83
CA GLN A 92 16.18 8.55 9.31
C GLN A 92 15.13 7.96 8.36
N ASP A 93 15.26 6.66 8.13
CA ASP A 93 14.23 5.85 7.48
C ASP A 93 12.94 5.85 8.29
N TYR A 94 11.81 5.68 7.61
CA TYR A 94 10.50 5.52 8.23
C TYR A 94 10.01 4.09 8.04
N GLU A 95 9.51 3.49 9.11
CA GLU A 95 8.93 2.16 9.10
C GLU A 95 7.72 2.13 10.03
N ALA A 96 6.59 1.63 9.53
CA ALA A 96 5.36 1.56 10.29
C ALA A 96 4.54 0.33 9.93
N THR A 97 3.75 -0.11 10.91
CA THR A 97 2.73 -1.13 10.72
C THR A 97 1.43 -0.63 11.32
N ALA A 98 0.35 -0.68 10.55
CA ALA A 98 -0.97 -0.27 10.96
C ALA A 98 -1.94 -1.45 10.81
N LEU A 99 -2.73 -1.71 11.86
CA LEU A 99 -3.85 -2.64 11.83
C LEU A 99 -5.14 -1.84 11.92
N THR A 100 -5.94 -1.89 10.86
CA THR A 100 -7.26 -1.28 10.78
C THR A 100 -8.31 -2.38 10.81
N THR A 101 -9.36 -2.19 11.60
CA THR A 101 -10.50 -3.11 11.67
C THR A 101 -11.78 -2.29 11.76
N GLY A 102 -12.85 -2.78 11.16
CA GLY A 102 -14.12 -2.08 11.20
C GLY A 102 -15.29 -2.91 10.70
N LEU A 103 -16.47 -2.30 10.83
CA LEU A 103 -17.72 -2.80 10.27
C LEU A 103 -18.17 -1.84 9.18
N THR A 104 -18.75 -2.40 8.12
CA THR A 104 -19.32 -1.65 7.01
C THR A 104 -20.82 -1.92 6.97
N LEU A 105 -21.60 -0.85 6.99
CA LEU A 105 -23.04 -0.86 6.78
C LEU A 105 -23.34 -0.13 5.46
N ALA A 106 -23.94 -0.83 4.50
CA ALA A 106 -24.38 -0.27 3.23
C ALA A 106 -25.92 -0.35 3.15
N PHE A 107 -26.55 0.78 2.80
CA PHE A 107 -27.99 0.96 2.71
C PHE A 107 -28.41 1.45 1.32
#